data_AF-A0A8J3NNN4-F1
#
_entry.id   AF-A0A8J3NNN4-F1
#
_cell.length_a   1.000
_cell.length_b   1.000
_cell.length_c   1.000
_cell.angle_alpha   90.00
_cell.angle_beta   90.00
_cell.angle_gamma   90.00
#
_symmetry.space_group_name_H-M   'P 1'
#
loop_
_entity.id
_entity.type
_entity.pdbx_description
1 polymer ?
#
loop_
_entity_poly.entity_id
_entity_poly.type
_entity_poly.pdbx_seq_one_letter_code
_entity_poly.pdbx_strand_id
1 'polypeptide(L)'
;MTSYGRSEDEWITLTEAGQEFLVERARLARTTSYTELNTTLVRRTGLPGFDFGREADRAAMGQLLYRVVAANRPQTKLMISALVIYLNGNDAGSGFYALAQQLGELPQRATATAKEEFWIGQVKALYAYYGKAGAKPGR
;
A
#
# COMPACT_ATOMS: atom_id res chain seq x y z
N MET A 1 21.02 9.26 -4.26
CA MET A 1 21.39 7.84 -4.48
C MET A 1 20.29 7.21 -5.30
N THR A 2 20.59 6.37 -6.29
CA THR A 2 19.56 5.67 -7.08
C THR A 2 19.25 4.32 -6.44
N SER A 3 18.00 4.09 -6.04
CA SER A 3 17.54 2.79 -5.54
C SER A 3 16.74 2.12 -6.64
N TYR A 4 17.10 0.89 -7.02
CA TYR A 4 16.45 0.11 -8.10
C TYR A 4 16.39 0.85 -9.45
N GLY A 5 17.43 1.63 -9.78
CA GLY A 5 17.51 2.37 -11.04
C GLY A 5 16.63 3.63 -11.11
N ARG A 6 16.01 4.05 -10.01
CA ARG A 6 15.20 5.27 -9.90
C ARG A 6 15.86 6.28 -8.95
N SER A 7 15.77 7.56 -9.30
CA SER A 7 16.18 8.71 -8.50
C SER A 7 15.26 8.94 -7.29
N GLU A 8 15.73 9.70 -6.30
CA GLU A 8 14.95 10.04 -5.11
C GLU A 8 13.65 10.77 -5.49
N ASP A 9 13.70 11.70 -6.45
CA ASP A 9 12.56 12.48 -6.92
C ASP A 9 11.49 11.61 -7.59
N GLU A 10 11.91 10.61 -8.38
CA GLU A 10 11.00 9.61 -8.95
C GLU A 10 10.33 8.80 -7.85
N TRP A 11 11.08 8.41 -6.81
CA TRP A 11 10.52 7.70 -5.68
C TRP A 11 9.52 8.55 -4.89
N ILE A 12 9.79 9.83 -4.68
CA ILE A 12 8.87 10.77 -4.03
C ILE A 12 7.59 10.87 -4.84
N THR A 13 7.72 11.12 -6.15
CA THR A 13 6.57 11.23 -7.08
C THR A 13 5.72 9.96 -7.09
N LEU A 14 6.34 8.79 -7.15
CA LEU A 14 5.62 7.50 -7.06
C LEU A 14 4.96 7.30 -5.70
N THR A 15 5.60 7.72 -4.62
CA THR A 15 5.07 7.58 -3.26
C THR A 15 3.82 8.44 -3.08
N GLU A 16 3.87 9.70 -3.50
CA GLU A 16 2.73 10.62 -3.44
C GLU A 16 1.56 10.12 -4.29
N ALA A 17 1.82 9.80 -5.56
CA ALA A 17 0.79 9.29 -6.47
C ALA A 17 0.19 7.95 -5.99
N GLY A 18 1.02 7.08 -5.43
CA GLY A 18 0.58 5.80 -4.87
C GLY A 18 -0.26 5.98 -3.62
N GLN A 19 0.14 6.88 -2.72
CA GLN A 19 -0.64 7.23 -1.53
C GLN A 19 -2.00 7.80 -1.91
N GLU A 20 -2.06 8.80 -2.80
CA GLU A 20 -3.31 9.40 -3.24
C GLU A 20 -4.26 8.37 -3.85
N PHE A 21 -3.76 7.52 -4.74
CA PHE A 21 -4.56 6.46 -5.35
C PHE A 21 -5.12 5.50 -4.29
N LEU A 22 -4.31 5.06 -3.33
CA LEU A 22 -4.79 4.15 -2.28
C LEU A 22 -5.80 4.84 -1.36
N VAL A 23 -5.65 6.14 -1.09
CA VAL A 23 -6.64 6.93 -0.34
C VAL A 23 -7.98 6.99 -1.08
N GLU A 24 -7.97 7.19 -2.40
CA GLU A 24 -9.18 7.15 -3.21
C GLU A 24 -9.87 5.77 -3.13
N ARG A 25 -9.09 4.69 -3.22
CA ARG A 25 -9.61 3.32 -3.06
C ARG A 25 -10.19 3.08 -1.67
N ALA A 26 -9.53 3.59 -0.63
CA ALA A 26 -10.02 3.54 0.74
C ALA A 26 -11.37 4.26 0.90
N ARG A 27 -11.52 5.44 0.30
CA ARG A 27 -12.77 6.23 0.31
C ARG A 27 -13.91 5.51 -0.39
N LEU A 28 -13.61 4.80 -1.48
CA LEU A 28 -14.60 4.00 -2.22
C LEU A 28 -14.89 2.64 -1.56
N ALA A 29 -14.26 2.33 -0.43
CA ALA A 29 -14.32 1.03 0.23
C ALA A 29 -13.97 -0.13 -0.72
N ARG A 30 -12.96 0.06 -1.57
CA ARG A 30 -12.48 -0.93 -2.54
C ARG A 30 -11.01 -1.26 -2.33
N THR A 31 -10.67 -2.53 -2.52
CA THR A 31 -9.28 -2.97 -2.66
C THR A 31 -8.79 -2.70 -4.09
N THR A 32 -7.49 -2.81 -4.30
CA THR A 32 -6.82 -2.70 -5.60
C THR A 32 -5.83 -3.84 -5.76
N SER A 33 -5.47 -4.16 -6.99
CA SER A 33 -4.38 -5.11 -7.24
C SER A 33 -3.03 -4.42 -7.42
N TYR A 34 -1.95 -5.17 -7.25
CA TYR A 34 -0.59 -4.72 -7.62
C TYR A 34 -0.51 -4.24 -9.08
N THR A 35 -1.19 -4.94 -10.00
CA THR A 35 -1.23 -4.58 -11.42
C THR A 35 -1.97 -3.26 -11.65
N GLU A 36 -3.11 -3.06 -10.99
CA GLU A 36 -3.90 -1.83 -11.09
C GLU A 36 -3.16 -0.64 -10.48
N LEU A 37 -2.51 -0.83 -9.33
CA LEU A 37 -1.63 0.17 -8.71
C LEU A 37 -0.50 0.56 -9.67
N ASN A 38 0.23 -0.42 -10.21
CA ASN A 38 1.32 -0.17 -11.15
C ASN A 38 0.85 0.60 -12.38
N THR A 39 -0.24 0.15 -13.01
CA THR A 39 -0.81 0.81 -14.19
C THR A 39 -1.21 2.25 -13.88
N THR A 40 -1.78 2.50 -12.70
CA THR A 40 -2.19 3.84 -12.29
C THR A 40 -0.99 4.75 -12.02
N LEU A 41 0.06 4.23 -11.37
CA LEU A 41 1.30 4.97 -11.13
C LEU A 41 1.94 5.41 -12.44
N VAL A 42 2.07 4.51 -13.42
CA VAL A 42 2.61 4.83 -14.75
C VAL A 42 1.78 5.94 -15.41
N ARG A 43 0.45 5.84 -15.35
CA ARG A 43 -0.45 6.84 -15.94
C ARG A 43 -0.38 8.21 -15.25
N ARG A 44 -0.28 8.25 -13.92
CA ARG A 44 -0.26 9.50 -13.14
C ARG A 44 1.10 10.20 -13.19
N THR A 45 2.17 9.42 -13.13
CA THR A 45 3.54 9.97 -13.00
C THR A 45 4.27 10.04 -14.33
N GLY A 46 3.83 9.30 -15.35
CA GLY A 46 4.56 9.14 -16.62
C GLY A 46 5.84 8.30 -16.49
N LEU A 47 6.15 7.78 -15.29
CA LEU A 47 7.35 7.00 -15.02
C LEU A 47 7.20 5.54 -15.47
N PRO A 48 8.32 4.85 -15.76
CA PRO A 48 8.30 3.44 -16.11
C PRO A 48 7.76 2.58 -14.96
N GLY A 49 6.80 1.73 -15.31
CA GLY A 49 6.18 0.79 -14.38
C GLY A 49 7.15 -0.26 -13.86
N PHE A 50 6.69 -1.02 -12.88
CA PHE A 50 7.42 -2.14 -12.31
C PHE A 50 7.14 -3.40 -13.13
N ASP A 51 8.19 -4.12 -13.54
CA ASP A 51 8.05 -5.42 -14.18
C ASP A 51 7.99 -6.53 -13.11
N PHE A 52 6.80 -7.06 -12.87
CA PHE A 52 6.61 -8.17 -11.93
C PHE A 52 7.26 -9.48 -12.40
N GLY A 53 7.85 -9.57 -13.59
CA GLY A 53 8.73 -10.66 -13.99
C GLY A 53 10.11 -10.60 -13.32
N ARG A 54 10.54 -9.43 -12.85
CA ARG A 54 11.87 -9.19 -12.28
C ARG A 54 11.81 -9.09 -10.75
N GLU A 55 12.63 -9.88 -10.06
CA GLU A 55 12.68 -9.83 -8.59
C GLU A 55 13.05 -8.44 -8.05
N ALA A 56 13.93 -7.72 -8.75
CA ALA A 56 14.31 -6.36 -8.40
C ALA A 56 13.11 -5.39 -8.41
N ASP A 57 12.22 -5.50 -9.39
CA ASP A 57 11.04 -4.64 -9.49
C ASP A 57 9.93 -5.05 -8.51
N ARG A 58 9.81 -6.34 -8.19
CA ARG A 58 8.95 -6.80 -7.07
C ARG A 58 9.42 -6.22 -5.74
N ALA A 59 10.73 -6.24 -5.49
CA ALA A 59 11.32 -5.63 -4.30
C ALA A 59 11.13 -4.11 -4.30
N ALA A 60 11.28 -3.45 -5.46
CA ALA A 60 11.05 -2.02 -5.62
C ALA A 60 9.57 -1.65 -5.33
N MET A 61 8.59 -2.43 -5.79
CA MET A 61 7.18 -2.23 -5.43
C MET A 61 6.94 -2.39 -3.92
N GLY A 62 7.59 -3.37 -3.28
CA GLY A 62 7.56 -3.50 -1.81
C GLY A 62 8.12 -2.26 -1.11
N GLN A 63 9.24 -1.74 -1.60
CA GLN A 63 9.86 -0.50 -1.10
C GLN A 63 8.94 0.72 -1.29
N LEU A 64 8.23 0.79 -2.41
CA LEU A 64 7.25 1.86 -2.65
C LEU A 64 6.16 1.83 -1.58
N LEU A 65 5.56 0.65 -1.36
CA LEU A 65 4.49 0.48 -0.37
C LEU A 65 4.98 0.78 1.05
N TYR A 66 6.23 0.42 1.37
CA TYR A 66 6.88 0.82 2.62
C TYR A 66 6.91 2.34 2.77
N ARG A 67 7.38 3.05 1.75
CA ARG A 67 7.47 4.53 1.76
C ARG A 67 6.08 5.16 1.92
N VAL A 68 5.09 4.65 1.19
CA VAL A 68 3.69 5.10 1.29
C VAL A 68 3.13 4.90 2.71
N VAL A 69 3.36 3.74 3.31
CA VAL A 69 2.95 3.48 4.70
C VAL A 69 3.70 4.38 5.67
N ALA A 70 5.00 4.59 5.48
CA ALA A 70 5.80 5.46 6.34
C ALA A 70 5.32 6.92 6.29
N ALA A 71 4.85 7.40 5.14
CA ALA A 71 4.26 8.73 4.99
C ALA A 71 2.85 8.83 5.61
N ASN A 72 2.03 7.79 5.46
CA ASN A 72 0.64 7.78 5.94
C ASN A 72 0.47 7.41 7.43
N ARG A 73 1.37 6.58 7.98
CA ARG A 73 1.25 6.03 9.34
C ARG A 73 1.31 7.09 10.44
N PRO A 74 2.12 8.16 10.39
CA PRO A 74 2.09 9.21 11.40
C PRO A 74 0.73 9.88 11.57
N GLN A 75 -0.06 9.96 10.49
CA GLN A 75 -1.37 10.62 10.47
C GLN A 75 -2.51 9.67 10.85
N THR A 76 -2.46 8.43 10.36
CA THR A 76 -3.58 7.48 10.48
C THR A 76 -3.32 6.35 11.47
N LYS A 77 -2.05 6.05 11.76
CA LYS A 77 -1.56 4.82 12.40
C LYS A 77 -1.94 3.53 11.66
N LEU A 78 -2.37 3.64 10.39
CA LEU A 78 -2.83 2.52 9.58
C LEU A 78 -1.91 2.26 8.39
N MET A 79 -1.89 0.99 7.97
CA MET A 79 -1.09 0.54 6.84
C MET A 79 -1.92 0.56 5.56
N ILE A 80 -1.91 1.67 4.82
CA ILE A 80 -2.74 1.84 3.62
C ILE A 80 -2.42 0.82 2.50
N SER A 81 -1.23 0.22 2.54
CA SER A 81 -0.85 -0.90 1.66
C SER A 81 -1.70 -2.16 1.85
N ALA A 82 -2.49 -2.27 2.94
CA ALA A 82 -3.45 -3.35 3.16
C ALA A 82 -4.52 -3.42 2.05
N LEU A 83 -4.77 -2.32 1.33
CA LEU A 83 -5.73 -2.30 0.22
C LEU A 83 -5.20 -2.97 -1.04
N VAL A 84 -3.90 -3.26 -1.11
CA VAL A 84 -3.24 -3.87 -2.25
C VAL A 84 -3.22 -5.39 -2.08
N ILE A 85 -4.01 -6.09 -2.89
CA ILE A 85 -4.13 -7.55 -2.88
C ILE A 85 -3.58 -8.16 -4.17
N TYR A 86 -3.32 -9.47 -4.15
CA TYR A 86 -3.02 -10.17 -5.40
C TYR A 86 -4.28 -10.26 -6.27
N LEU A 87 -4.11 -10.18 -7.60
CA LEU A 87 -5.24 -10.21 -8.54
C LEU A 87 -6.12 -11.48 -8.38
N ASN A 88 -5.49 -12.59 -7.99
CA ASN A 88 -6.13 -13.91 -7.83
C ASN A 88 -6.18 -14.38 -6.36
N GLY A 89 -5.59 -13.62 -5.45
CA GLY A 89 -5.55 -13.95 -4.03
C GLY A 89 -6.39 -12.92 -3.31
N ASN A 90 -7.47 -13.36 -2.66
CA ASN A 90 -8.25 -12.53 -1.75
C ASN A 90 -7.45 -12.26 -0.45
N ASP A 91 -6.14 -12.03 -0.57
CA ASP A 91 -5.13 -11.96 0.47
C ASP A 91 -4.14 -10.84 0.14
N ALA A 92 -3.62 -10.21 1.19
CA ALA A 92 -2.57 -9.21 1.08
C ALA A 92 -1.25 -9.84 0.61
N GLY A 93 -0.42 -9.03 -0.04
CA GLY A 93 0.88 -9.53 -0.47
C GLY A 93 1.83 -9.85 0.68
N SER A 94 2.79 -10.73 0.42
CA SER A 94 3.82 -11.10 1.41
C SER A 94 4.58 -9.89 1.96
N GLY A 95 4.75 -8.84 1.13
CA GLY A 95 5.36 -7.57 1.54
C GLY A 95 4.57 -6.81 2.60
N PHE A 96 3.23 -6.93 2.62
CA PHE A 96 2.40 -6.32 3.66
C PHE A 96 2.65 -6.98 5.02
N TYR A 97 2.62 -8.32 5.08
CA TYR A 97 2.89 -9.05 6.31
C TYR A 97 4.33 -8.88 6.81
N ALA A 98 5.30 -8.87 5.90
CA ALA A 98 6.70 -8.60 6.24
C ALA A 98 6.84 -7.20 6.88
N LEU A 99 6.16 -6.19 6.33
CA LEU A 99 6.16 -4.85 6.90
C LEU A 99 5.46 -4.79 8.25
N ALA A 100 4.31 -5.45 8.41
CA ALA A 100 3.60 -5.50 9.69
C ALA A 100 4.47 -6.16 10.79
N GLN A 101 5.24 -7.19 10.43
CA GLN A 101 6.20 -7.82 11.34
C GLN A 101 7.37 -6.91 11.69
N GLN A 102 7.92 -6.19 10.70
CA GLN A 102 8.98 -5.21 10.93
C GLN A 102 8.54 -4.05 11.82
N LEU A 103 7.28 -3.64 11.72
CA LEU A 103 6.69 -2.59 12.56
C LEU A 103 6.28 -3.10 13.95
N GLY A 104 6.36 -4.42 14.21
CA GLY A 104 5.93 -5.04 15.46
C GLY A 104 4.41 -5.15 15.62
N GLU A 105 3.64 -4.86 14.57
CA GLU A 105 2.16 -4.92 14.57
C GLU A 105 1.66 -6.36 14.42
N LEU A 106 2.49 -7.25 13.88
CA LEU A 106 2.19 -8.67 13.70
C LEU A 106 3.36 -9.54 14.21
N PRO A 107 3.12 -10.61 14.98
CA PRO A 107 4.18 -11.49 15.41
C PRO A 107 4.83 -12.24 14.23
N GLN A 108 6.14 -12.47 14.28
CA GLN A 108 6.89 -13.18 13.23
C GLN A 108 6.35 -14.59 12.96
N ARG A 109 5.78 -15.24 13.99
CA ARG A 109 5.16 -16.57 13.92
C ARG A 109 3.63 -16.53 13.89
N ALA A 110 3.04 -15.42 13.42
CA ALA A 110 1.59 -15.33 13.27
C ALA A 110 1.06 -16.45 12.36
N THR A 111 -0.02 -17.11 12.79
CA THR A 111 -0.75 -18.09 11.99
C THR A 111 -1.42 -17.42 10.79
N ALA A 112 -1.82 -18.21 9.80
CA ALA A 112 -2.57 -17.69 8.63
C ALA A 112 -3.84 -16.94 9.06
N THR A 113 -4.57 -17.48 10.04
CA THR A 113 -5.77 -16.83 10.60
C THR A 113 -5.44 -15.47 11.25
N ALA A 114 -4.40 -15.40 12.08
CA ALA A 114 -4.02 -14.14 12.73
C ALA A 114 -3.58 -13.07 11.72
N LYS A 115 -2.91 -13.49 10.63
CA LYS A 115 -2.56 -12.62 9.50
C LYS A 115 -3.80 -12.07 8.81
N GLU A 116 -4.74 -12.94 8.49
CA GLU A 116 -6.00 -12.57 7.84
C GLU A 116 -6.84 -11.63 8.72
N GLU A 117 -7.00 -11.94 10.01
CA GLU A 117 -7.72 -11.09 10.96
C GLU A 117 -7.08 -9.70 11.08
N PHE A 118 -5.75 -9.65 11.17
CA PHE A 118 -5.01 -8.40 11.19
C PHE A 118 -5.24 -7.59 9.90
N TRP A 119 -5.13 -8.25 8.75
CA TRP A 119 -5.35 -7.61 7.45
C TRP A 119 -6.78 -7.08 7.29
N ILE A 120 -7.80 -7.89 7.59
CA ILE A 120 -9.21 -7.49 7.58
C ILE A 120 -9.43 -6.31 8.53
N GLY A 121 -8.82 -6.33 9.72
CA GLY A 121 -8.86 -5.23 10.67
C GLY A 121 -8.31 -3.93 10.10
N GLN A 122 -7.14 -3.98 9.45
CA GLN A 122 -6.53 -2.82 8.80
C GLN A 122 -7.41 -2.28 7.67
N VAL A 123 -7.94 -3.14 6.80
CA VAL A 123 -8.83 -2.74 5.70
C VAL A 123 -10.09 -2.05 6.24
N LYS A 124 -10.76 -2.64 7.22
CA LYS A 124 -11.95 -2.04 7.86
C LYS A 124 -11.62 -0.70 8.51
N ALA A 125 -10.49 -0.59 9.20
CA ALA A 125 -10.07 0.65 9.83
C ALA A 125 -9.76 1.75 8.79
N LEU A 126 -9.13 1.39 7.67
CA LEU A 126 -8.88 2.32 6.56
C LEU A 126 -10.18 2.81 5.94
N TYR A 127 -11.15 1.93 5.70
CA TYR A 127 -12.47 2.31 5.22
C TYR A 127 -13.22 3.18 6.23
N ALA A 128 -13.11 2.90 7.52
CA ALA A 128 -13.74 3.73 8.54
C ALA A 128 -13.09 5.13 8.63
N TYR A 129 -11.76 5.20 8.54
CA TYR A 129 -11.01 6.45 8.60
C TYR A 129 -11.27 7.32 7.36
N TYR A 130 -11.07 6.77 6.17
CA TYR A 130 -11.21 7.48 4.90
C TYR A 130 -12.64 7.60 4.41
N GLY A 131 -13.49 6.62 4.68
CA GLY A 131 -14.92 6.66 4.35
C GLY A 131 -15.68 7.69 5.19
N LYS A 132 -15.30 7.91 6.46
CA LYS A 132 -15.84 9.03 7.24
C LYS A 132 -15.32 10.40 6.77
N ALA A 133 -14.13 10.48 6.19
CA ALA A 133 -13.58 11.73 5.66
C ALA A 133 -14.31 12.24 4.39
N GLY A 134 -15.21 11.45 3.81
CA GLY A 134 -16.19 11.93 2.81
C GLY A 134 -17.35 12.72 3.44
N ALA A 135 -17.58 12.57 4.75
CA ALA A 135 -18.41 13.48 5.52
C ALA A 135 -17.49 14.58 6.07
N LYS A 136 -17.45 15.73 5.39
CA LYS A 136 -16.96 16.98 6.00
C LYS A 136 -17.49 17.04 7.44
N PRO A 137 -16.66 17.17 8.49
CA PRO A 137 -17.15 17.77 9.70
C PRO A 137 -17.43 19.22 9.34
N GLY A 138 -18.70 19.53 9.10
CA GLY A 138 -19.15 20.89 8.98
C GLY A 138 -18.69 21.67 10.20
N ARG A 139 -17.88 22.69 9.96
CA ARG A 139 -17.80 23.88 10.79
C ARG A 139 -17.82 25.08 9.86
#